data_AF-A0A838A5S2-F1
#
_entry.id   AF-A0A838A5S2-F1
#
_cell.length_a   1.000
_cell.length_b   1.000
_cell.length_c   1.000
_cell.angle_alpha   90.00
_cell.angle_beta   90.00
_cell.angle_gamma   90.00
#
_symmetry.space_group_name_H-M   'P 1'
#
loop_
_entity.id
_entity.type
_entity.pdbx_description
1 polymer ?
#
loop_
_entity_poly.entity_id
_entity_poly.type
_entity_poly.pdbx_seq_one_letter_code
_entity_poly.pdbx_strand_id
1 'polypeptide(L)'
;MPAVSDSSRLWLDVPFAEKDDAKRLGARWDQKARSWYAPTGSDKDLARWMPLPELLPGENREFGSGLFVDLVPSSCWFTNVRSCVSPRDWERLRLMIYRRAGYRCEACGGERDSAAGVYLEAHERWIFLAGNVQVLKRLICLCTLCHEVTHFGLTRLRGRGAEALEHLIAVNGWNSHTARGHIDDAFQLWQTRSASDWTLDITMLTAVGISAAKPPTAEERRRAAAEILSSNDDLHLAAEPPPVPEVLPPAGWYEDPTGEHRWRWWDGNTWTAHVG
;
A
#
# COMPACT_ATOMS: atom_id res chain seq x y z
N MET A 1 38.32 -11.54 -7.54
CA MET A 1 37.73 -10.61 -8.54
C MET A 1 36.29 -10.35 -8.12
N PRO A 2 35.87 -9.10 -7.88
CA PRO A 2 34.47 -8.83 -7.56
C PRO A 2 33.64 -8.85 -8.85
N ALA A 3 32.44 -9.40 -8.76
CA ALA A 3 31.48 -9.43 -9.86
C ALA A 3 31.08 -8.00 -10.24
N VAL A 4 31.19 -7.68 -11.53
CA VAL A 4 30.69 -6.44 -12.12
C VAL A 4 29.18 -6.39 -11.92
N SER A 5 28.68 -5.45 -11.13
CA SER A 5 27.24 -5.18 -11.05
C SER A 5 26.78 -4.67 -12.41
N ASP A 6 25.81 -5.35 -13.03
CA ASP A 6 25.18 -5.00 -14.30
C ASP A 6 24.49 -3.62 -14.21
N SER A 7 25.27 -2.56 -14.46
CA SER A 7 24.91 -1.14 -14.33
C SER A 7 24.10 -0.61 -15.52
N SER A 8 23.34 -1.46 -16.22
CA SER A 8 22.70 -1.09 -17.50
C SER A 8 21.23 -0.67 -17.38
N ARG A 9 20.61 -0.78 -16.19
CA ARG A 9 19.16 -0.58 -16.00
C ARG A 9 18.86 0.40 -14.86
N LEU A 10 18.02 1.38 -15.15
CA LEU A 10 17.50 2.34 -14.16
C LEU A 10 16.05 1.99 -13.83
N TRP A 11 15.77 1.61 -12.58
CA TRP A 11 14.40 1.26 -12.14
C TRP A 11 13.50 2.50 -12.08
N LEU A 12 12.21 2.30 -12.34
CA LEU A 12 11.21 3.36 -12.45
C LEU A 12 10.00 3.07 -11.56
N ASP A 13 9.50 4.12 -10.89
CA ASP A 13 8.21 4.12 -10.19
C ASP A 13 7.12 4.58 -11.15
N VAL A 14 6.66 3.67 -12.02
CA VAL A 14 5.61 3.93 -13.01
C VAL A 14 4.25 3.55 -12.42
N PRO A 15 3.36 4.53 -12.12
CA PRO A 15 1.99 4.24 -11.74
C PRO A 15 1.28 3.41 -12.82
N PHE A 16 0.39 2.49 -12.41
CA PHE A 16 -0.27 1.60 -13.36
C PHE A 16 -1.00 2.35 -14.50
N ALA A 17 -1.64 3.47 -14.19
CA ALA A 17 -2.34 4.31 -15.16
C ALA A 17 -1.41 4.96 -16.21
N GLU A 18 -0.10 5.04 -15.94
CA GLU A 18 0.91 5.68 -16.79
C GLU A 18 1.79 4.65 -17.53
N LYS A 19 1.48 3.34 -17.41
CA LYS A 19 2.31 2.25 -17.94
C LYS A 19 2.48 2.29 -19.46
N ASP A 20 1.43 2.65 -20.19
CA ASP A 20 1.45 2.67 -21.66
C ASP A 20 2.26 3.86 -22.19
N ASP A 21 2.20 4.99 -21.48
CA ASP A 21 3.06 6.15 -21.74
C ASP A 21 4.54 5.82 -21.46
N ALA A 22 4.84 5.16 -20.35
CA ALA A 22 6.20 4.73 -20.03
C ALA A 22 6.74 3.76 -21.09
N LYS A 23 5.92 2.78 -21.50
CA LYS A 23 6.27 1.82 -22.56
C LYS A 23 6.51 2.52 -23.89
N ARG A 24 5.66 3.48 -24.28
CA ARG A 24 5.80 4.30 -25.50
C ARG A 24 7.11 5.10 -25.51
N LEU A 25 7.55 5.57 -24.34
CA LEU A 25 8.81 6.29 -24.15
C LEU A 25 10.02 5.40 -23.93
N GLY A 26 9.90 4.08 -24.15
CA GLY A 26 11.04 3.16 -24.16
C GLY A 26 11.26 2.39 -22.87
N ALA A 27 10.45 2.60 -21.82
CA ALA A 27 10.53 1.77 -20.62
C ALA A 27 10.21 0.30 -20.93
N ARG A 28 10.77 -0.60 -20.12
CA ARG A 28 10.59 -2.05 -20.23
C ARG A 28 10.17 -2.62 -18.89
N TRP A 29 9.40 -3.69 -18.91
CA TRP A 29 8.97 -4.42 -17.72
C TRP A 29 9.89 -5.60 -17.46
N ASP A 30 10.38 -5.75 -16.23
CA ASP A 30 11.06 -6.96 -15.78
C ASP A 30 10.10 -7.79 -14.92
N GLN A 31 9.73 -8.99 -15.40
CA GLN A 31 8.78 -9.86 -14.71
C GLN A 31 9.32 -10.41 -13.39
N LYS A 32 10.63 -10.65 -13.29
CA LYS A 32 11.26 -11.20 -12.09
C LYS A 32 11.38 -10.14 -11.01
N ALA A 33 11.84 -8.94 -11.38
CA ALA A 33 11.91 -7.79 -10.46
C ALA A 33 10.55 -7.14 -10.22
N ARG A 34 9.55 -7.44 -11.07
CA ARG A 34 8.20 -6.88 -11.03
C ARG A 34 8.22 -5.35 -11.03
N SER A 35 9.08 -4.79 -11.87
CA SER A 35 9.32 -3.34 -11.92
C SER A 35 9.62 -2.89 -13.35
N TRP A 36 9.30 -1.63 -13.61
CA TRP A 36 9.65 -0.94 -14.85
C TRP A 36 11.10 -0.47 -14.78
N TYR A 37 11.82 -0.53 -15.90
CA TYR A 37 13.16 0.01 -16.02
C TYR A 37 13.35 0.77 -17.33
N ALA A 38 14.22 1.77 -17.30
CA ALA A 38 14.75 2.44 -18.48
C ALA A 38 15.97 1.66 -18.99
N PRO A 39 15.98 1.23 -20.26
CA PRO A 39 17.20 0.80 -20.94
C PRO A 39 18.23 1.92 -20.99
N THR A 40 19.51 1.57 -21.14
CA THR A 40 20.60 2.55 -21.26
C THR A 40 20.32 3.54 -22.39
N GLY A 41 20.36 4.85 -22.09
CA GLY A 41 20.14 5.94 -23.05
C GLY A 41 18.69 6.40 -23.25
N SER A 42 17.72 5.84 -22.50
CA SER A 42 16.31 6.27 -22.54
C SER A 42 15.87 7.07 -21.31
N ASP A 43 16.81 7.54 -20.49
CA ASP A 43 16.59 8.16 -19.18
C ASP A 43 15.89 9.52 -19.24
N LYS A 44 16.23 10.36 -20.22
CA LYS A 44 15.73 11.75 -20.30
C LYS A 44 14.20 11.85 -20.38
N ASP A 45 13.57 11.03 -21.22
CA ASP A 45 12.12 11.06 -21.43
C ASP A 45 11.34 10.34 -20.31
N LEU A 46 12.04 9.54 -19.49
CA LEU A 46 11.48 8.74 -18.41
C LEU A 46 11.67 9.40 -17.04
N ALA A 47 12.27 10.59 -16.97
CA ALA A 47 12.63 11.30 -15.74
C ALA A 47 11.45 11.48 -14.75
N ARG A 48 10.21 11.60 -15.26
CA ARG A 48 9.01 11.75 -14.41
C ARG A 48 8.64 10.50 -13.60
N TRP A 49 9.20 9.34 -13.93
CA TRP A 49 9.05 8.08 -13.21
C TRP A 49 10.31 7.69 -12.44
N MET A 50 11.24 8.63 -12.25
CA MET A 50 12.38 8.38 -11.39
C MET A 50 11.93 7.91 -10.01
N PRO A 51 12.61 6.89 -9.46
CA PRO A 51 12.20 6.28 -8.22
C PRO A 51 12.34 7.28 -7.09
N LEU A 52 11.40 7.22 -6.14
CA LEU A 52 11.53 7.96 -4.90
C LEU A 52 12.74 7.45 -4.11
N PRO A 53 13.39 8.30 -3.29
CA PRO A 53 14.45 7.84 -2.39
C PRO A 53 13.89 6.77 -1.44
N GLU A 54 14.67 5.70 -1.21
CA GLU A 54 14.23 4.57 -0.38
C GLU A 54 14.05 4.96 1.09
N LEU A 55 14.79 5.98 1.55
CA LEU A 55 14.65 6.59 2.87
C LEU A 55 14.02 7.98 2.72
N LEU A 56 12.84 8.16 3.30
CA LEU A 56 12.18 9.46 3.30
C LEU A 56 12.83 10.39 4.35
N PRO A 57 12.89 11.72 4.11
CA PRO A 57 13.46 12.68 5.04
C PRO A 57 12.81 12.63 6.42
N GLY A 58 13.58 12.28 7.45
CA GLY A 58 13.07 12.17 8.82
C GLY A 58 12.32 10.87 9.13
N GLU A 59 12.25 9.93 8.18
CA GLU A 59 11.72 8.59 8.43
C GLU A 59 12.66 7.80 9.35
N ASN A 60 12.09 7.14 10.35
CA ASN A 60 12.82 6.18 11.17
C ASN A 60 12.35 4.76 10.82
N ARG A 61 13.19 4.03 10.10
CA ARG A 61 12.92 2.64 9.65
C ARG A 61 12.87 1.62 10.79
N GLU A 62 13.35 1.96 11.99
CA GLU A 62 13.22 1.10 13.17
C GLU A 62 11.97 1.43 14.01
N PHE A 63 11.34 2.58 13.77
CA PHE A 63 10.15 2.97 14.49
C PHE A 63 8.97 2.05 14.15
N GLY A 64 8.30 1.54 15.18
CA GLY A 64 7.16 0.63 14.99
C GLY A 64 7.50 -0.65 14.23
N SER A 65 8.73 -1.18 14.41
CA SER A 65 9.15 -2.49 13.92
C SER A 65 8.45 -3.63 14.65
N GLY A 66 8.34 -4.79 13.98
CA GLY A 66 7.63 -5.96 14.51
C GLY A 66 6.11 -5.87 14.31
N LEU A 67 5.40 -6.86 14.87
CA LEU A 67 3.94 -6.96 14.77
C LEU A 67 3.28 -6.63 16.12
N PHE A 68 2.42 -5.62 16.12
CA PHE A 68 1.65 -5.23 17.30
C PHE A 68 0.34 -4.56 16.89
N VAL A 69 -0.64 -4.59 17.79
CA VAL A 69 -1.87 -3.81 17.66
C VAL A 69 -1.56 -2.32 17.81
N ASP A 70 -1.89 -1.52 16.79
CA ASP A 70 -1.56 -0.08 16.68
C ASP A 70 -2.84 0.71 16.38
N LEU A 71 -3.70 0.84 17.39
CA LEU A 71 -4.97 1.54 17.23
C LEU A 71 -4.74 3.05 17.17
N VAL A 72 -5.22 3.68 16.09
CA VAL A 72 -5.24 5.13 15.99
C VAL A 72 -6.49 5.71 16.68
N PRO A 73 -6.43 6.93 17.26
CA PRO A 73 -7.54 7.57 17.93
C PRO A 73 -8.77 7.71 17.01
N SER A 74 -9.97 7.75 17.58
CA SER A 74 -11.22 7.86 16.80
C SER A 74 -11.26 9.09 15.88
N SER A 75 -10.67 10.21 16.29
CA SER A 75 -10.53 11.43 15.48
C SER A 75 -9.53 11.30 14.31
N CYS A 76 -8.85 10.17 14.16
CA CYS A 76 -7.90 9.87 13.09
C CYS A 76 -8.36 8.75 12.15
N TRP A 77 -9.48 8.08 12.45
CA TRP A 77 -9.95 6.96 11.64
C TRP A 77 -10.16 7.35 10.18
N PHE A 78 -9.79 6.42 9.29
CA PHE A 78 -9.95 6.53 7.84
C PHE A 78 -9.26 7.74 7.18
N THR A 79 -8.36 8.43 7.91
CA THR A 79 -7.51 9.49 7.37
C THR A 79 -6.07 9.05 7.38
N ASN A 80 -5.50 8.88 6.19
CA ASN A 80 -4.22 8.24 5.98
C ASN A 80 -3.40 9.04 4.97
N VAL A 81 -2.22 8.57 4.61
CA VAL A 81 -1.38 9.28 3.63
C VAL A 81 -2.08 9.34 2.28
N ARG A 82 -2.76 8.28 1.86
CA ARG A 82 -3.48 8.22 0.59
C ARG A 82 -4.52 9.34 0.45
N SER A 83 -5.20 9.73 1.53
CA SER A 83 -6.17 10.84 1.49
C SER A 83 -5.53 12.22 1.36
N CYS A 84 -4.21 12.33 1.56
CA CYS A 84 -3.49 13.60 1.57
C CYS A 84 -2.55 13.78 0.38
N VAL A 85 -2.43 12.81 -0.53
CA VAL A 85 -1.53 12.90 -1.69
C VAL A 85 -2.30 12.56 -2.97
N SER A 86 -1.75 12.94 -4.13
CA SER A 86 -2.35 12.56 -5.41
C SER A 86 -2.38 11.03 -5.58
N PRO A 87 -3.37 10.45 -6.29
CA PRO A 87 -3.38 9.01 -6.60
C PRO A 87 -2.09 8.53 -7.27
N ARG A 88 -1.51 9.40 -8.10
CA ARG A 88 -0.22 9.20 -8.77
C ARG A 88 0.92 9.05 -7.76
N ASP A 89 1.03 9.98 -6.80
CA ASP A 89 2.11 9.94 -5.80
C ASP A 89 1.91 8.84 -4.77
N TRP A 90 0.66 8.52 -4.42
CA TRP A 90 0.36 7.36 -3.58
C TRP A 90 0.86 6.07 -4.21
N GLU A 91 0.63 5.87 -5.51
CA GLU A 91 1.11 4.68 -6.20
C GLU A 91 2.64 4.64 -6.26
N ARG A 92 3.31 5.77 -6.49
CA ARG A 92 4.79 5.85 -6.42
C ARG A 92 5.32 5.50 -5.03
N LEU A 93 4.70 6.01 -3.97
CA LEU A 93 5.03 5.64 -2.59
C LEU A 93 4.89 4.14 -2.35
N ARG A 94 3.76 3.55 -2.77
CA ARG A 94 3.51 2.11 -2.62
C ARG A 94 4.57 1.27 -3.32
N LEU A 95 4.90 1.60 -4.58
CA LEU A 95 5.94 0.91 -5.34
C LEU A 95 7.29 0.98 -4.66
N MET A 96 7.68 2.17 -4.19
CA MET A 96 8.91 2.37 -3.42
C MET A 96 8.91 1.51 -2.13
N ILE A 97 7.81 1.52 -1.37
CA ILE A 97 7.67 0.76 -0.12
C ILE A 97 7.79 -0.75 -0.36
N TYR A 98 7.13 -1.27 -1.40
CA TYR A 98 7.20 -2.70 -1.73
C TYR A 98 8.58 -3.11 -2.20
N ARG A 99 9.22 -2.30 -3.05
CA ARG A 99 10.59 -2.55 -3.54
C ARG A 99 11.58 -2.56 -2.38
N ARG A 100 11.59 -1.53 -1.52
CA ARG A 100 12.54 -1.45 -0.39
C ARG A 100 12.35 -2.57 0.63
N ALA A 101 11.13 -3.09 0.77
CA ALA A 101 10.83 -4.24 1.61
C ALA A 101 11.17 -5.58 0.94
N GLY A 102 11.72 -5.57 -0.28
CA GLY A 102 12.00 -6.79 -1.04
C GLY A 102 10.76 -7.62 -1.35
N TYR A 103 9.60 -6.97 -1.48
CA TYR A 103 8.29 -7.60 -1.63
C TYR A 103 7.96 -8.63 -0.53
N ARG A 104 8.34 -8.31 0.72
CA ARG A 104 8.01 -9.07 1.92
C ARG A 104 7.40 -8.17 2.98
N CYS A 105 6.55 -8.75 3.82
CA CYS A 105 6.08 -8.11 5.03
C CYS A 105 7.26 -7.79 5.95
N GLU A 106 7.41 -6.53 6.35
CA GLU A 106 8.48 -6.09 7.24
C GLU A 106 8.25 -6.51 8.72
N ALA A 107 7.05 -7.01 9.05
CA ALA A 107 6.75 -7.50 10.40
C ALA A 107 6.96 -9.02 10.55
N CYS A 108 6.51 -9.84 9.58
CA CYS A 108 6.58 -11.30 9.66
C CYS A 108 7.45 -11.98 8.59
N GLY A 109 7.97 -11.23 7.61
CA GLY A 109 8.76 -11.78 6.49
C GLY A 109 7.96 -12.48 5.38
N GLY A 110 6.64 -12.63 5.56
CA GLY A 110 5.75 -13.29 4.61
C GLY A 110 5.65 -12.58 3.25
N GLU A 111 5.37 -13.35 2.21
CA GLU A 111 5.16 -12.85 0.84
C GLU A 111 3.67 -12.70 0.52
N ARG A 112 3.37 -12.11 -0.63
CA ARG A 112 2.02 -12.12 -1.21
C ARG A 112 1.63 -13.55 -1.61
N ASP A 113 0.43 -13.95 -1.23
CA ASP A 113 -0.25 -15.16 -1.71
C ASP A 113 -1.68 -14.79 -2.12
N SER A 114 -1.88 -14.50 -3.40
CA SER A 114 -3.21 -14.06 -3.88
C SER A 114 -4.25 -15.17 -3.78
N ALA A 115 -3.85 -16.44 -3.89
CA ALA A 115 -4.78 -17.57 -3.81
C ALA A 115 -5.34 -17.73 -2.40
N ALA A 116 -4.54 -17.38 -1.38
CA ALA A 116 -4.96 -17.30 0.01
C ALA A 116 -5.54 -15.93 0.41
N GLY A 117 -5.69 -14.98 -0.53
CA GLY A 117 -6.16 -13.63 -0.24
C GLY A 117 -5.17 -12.78 0.57
N VAL A 118 -3.88 -13.12 0.57
CA VAL A 118 -2.82 -12.39 1.27
C VAL A 118 -2.10 -11.45 0.30
N TYR A 119 -2.24 -10.15 0.55
CA TYR A 119 -1.60 -9.09 -0.23
C TYR A 119 -0.56 -8.35 0.59
N LEU A 120 0.19 -7.45 -0.06
CA LEU A 120 1.10 -6.51 0.60
C LEU A 120 0.48 -5.11 0.58
N GLU A 121 0.50 -4.45 1.72
CA GLU A 121 -0.15 -3.18 1.99
C GLU A 121 0.88 -2.20 2.55
N ALA A 122 0.87 -0.98 2.04
CA ALA A 122 1.63 0.12 2.63
C ALA A 122 0.82 0.65 3.82
N HIS A 123 1.46 0.73 4.98
CA HIS A 123 0.83 1.12 6.23
C HIS A 123 1.63 2.23 6.92
N GLU A 124 0.95 3.16 7.58
CA GLU A 124 1.57 4.26 8.30
C GLU A 124 1.84 3.92 9.78
N ARG A 125 3.05 4.21 10.26
CA ARG A 125 3.36 4.24 11.69
C ARG A 125 3.39 5.69 12.18
N TRP A 126 2.65 5.94 13.25
CA TRP A 126 2.43 7.27 13.80
C TRP A 126 3.08 7.42 15.17
N ILE A 127 3.64 8.60 15.44
CA ILE A 127 3.88 9.04 16.81
C ILE A 127 2.85 10.11 17.19
N PHE A 128 2.43 10.09 18.44
CA PHE A 128 1.45 11.01 19.00
C PHE A 128 2.14 11.91 20.02
N LEU A 129 2.31 13.19 19.68
CA LEU A 129 3.07 14.16 20.48
C LEU A 129 2.15 15.04 21.33
N ALA A 130 2.72 15.62 22.40
CA ALA A 130 2.04 16.66 23.18
C ALA A 130 1.61 17.83 22.28
N GLY A 131 0.46 18.43 22.58
CA GLY A 131 -0.21 19.37 21.67
C GLY A 131 -1.12 18.71 20.63
N ASN A 132 -1.40 17.41 20.80
CA ASN A 132 -2.31 16.61 19.95
C ASN A 132 -1.92 16.61 18.47
N VAL A 133 -0.66 16.28 18.18
CA VAL A 133 -0.16 16.12 16.81
C VAL A 133 0.16 14.66 16.53
N GLN A 134 -0.48 14.09 15.51
CA GLN A 134 -0.20 12.78 14.92
C GLN A 134 0.82 12.97 13.80
N VAL A 135 2.05 12.52 14.01
CA VAL A 135 3.16 12.70 13.07
C VAL A 135 3.49 11.39 12.37
N LEU A 136 3.56 11.41 11.05
CA LEU A 136 4.03 10.28 10.26
C LEU A 136 5.52 10.02 10.56
N LYS A 137 5.85 8.81 11.01
CA LYS A 137 7.25 8.44 11.31
C LYS A 137 7.82 7.36 10.43
N ARG A 138 6.96 6.51 9.85
CA ARG A 138 7.39 5.48 8.93
C ARG A 138 6.23 5.03 8.04
N LEU A 139 6.57 4.69 6.80
CA LEU A 139 5.72 3.85 5.96
C LEU A 139 6.27 2.42 6.03
N ILE A 140 5.44 1.42 6.22
CA ILE A 140 5.87 0.03 6.40
C ILE A 140 5.08 -0.88 5.46
N CYS A 141 5.74 -1.86 4.86
CA CYS A 141 5.07 -2.91 4.10
C CYS A 141 4.59 -4.02 5.05
N LEU A 142 3.27 -4.26 5.10
CA LEU A 142 2.66 -5.33 5.88
C LEU A 142 1.91 -6.29 4.96
N CYS A 143 1.87 -7.58 5.29
CA CYS A 143 0.91 -8.49 4.66
C CYS A 143 -0.49 -8.29 5.25
N THR A 144 -1.52 -8.76 4.57
CA THR A 144 -2.93 -8.66 5.02
C THR A 144 -3.13 -9.14 6.46
N LEU A 145 -2.53 -10.27 6.85
CA LEU A 145 -2.67 -10.79 8.22
C LEU A 145 -2.01 -9.85 9.27
N CYS A 146 -0.83 -9.32 8.97
CA CYS A 146 -0.16 -8.34 9.85
C CYS A 146 -0.90 -6.99 9.90
N HIS A 147 -1.50 -6.58 8.78
CA HIS A 147 -2.29 -5.36 8.69
C HIS A 147 -3.59 -5.49 9.49
N GLU A 148 -4.25 -6.64 9.45
CA GLU A 148 -5.42 -6.97 10.27
C GLU A 148 -5.10 -6.96 11.77
N VAL A 149 -3.95 -7.50 12.18
CA VAL A 149 -3.50 -7.42 13.58
C VAL A 149 -3.24 -5.99 14.00
N THR A 150 -2.60 -5.20 13.14
CA THR A 150 -2.34 -3.78 13.40
C THR A 150 -3.64 -3.03 13.66
N HIS A 151 -4.67 -3.26 12.83
CA HIS A 151 -6.02 -2.68 12.97
C HIS A 151 -6.99 -3.58 13.75
N PHE A 152 -6.54 -4.15 14.89
CA PHE A 152 -7.28 -5.19 15.61
C PHE A 152 -8.75 -4.83 15.93
N GLY A 153 -9.04 -3.56 16.26
CA GLY A 153 -10.40 -3.10 16.55
C GLY A 153 -11.35 -3.30 15.37
N LEU A 154 -10.93 -2.90 14.17
CA LEU A 154 -11.70 -3.09 12.94
C LEU A 154 -11.82 -4.57 12.58
N THR A 155 -10.72 -5.32 12.70
CA THR A 155 -10.67 -6.76 12.43
C THR A 155 -11.63 -7.54 13.34
N ARG A 156 -11.75 -7.15 14.61
CA ARG A 156 -12.69 -7.74 15.55
C ARG A 156 -14.15 -7.49 15.16
N LEU A 157 -14.47 -6.28 14.69
CA LEU A 157 -15.82 -5.95 14.18
C LEU A 157 -16.17 -6.77 12.93
N ARG A 158 -15.17 -7.13 12.11
CA ARG A 158 -15.32 -8.03 10.96
C ARG A 158 -15.34 -9.52 11.32
N GLY A 159 -15.32 -9.87 12.60
CA GLY A 159 -15.38 -11.26 13.07
C GLY A 159 -14.08 -12.06 12.97
N ARG A 160 -12.96 -11.44 12.58
CA ARG A 160 -11.64 -12.10 12.36
C ARG A 160 -10.67 -11.95 13.53
N GLY A 161 -11.20 -11.65 14.73
CA GLY A 161 -10.37 -11.33 15.89
C GLY A 161 -9.60 -12.53 16.44
N ALA A 162 -10.10 -13.76 16.26
CA ALA A 162 -9.43 -14.97 16.73
C ALA A 162 -8.19 -15.25 15.86
N GLU A 163 -8.35 -15.19 14.54
CA GLU A 163 -7.30 -15.39 13.55
C GLU A 163 -6.20 -14.33 13.68
N ALA A 164 -6.57 -13.07 13.91
CA ALA A 164 -5.62 -12.01 14.19
C ALA A 164 -4.83 -12.26 15.50
N LEU A 165 -5.50 -12.72 16.57
CA LEU A 165 -4.81 -13.06 17.82
C LEU A 165 -3.83 -14.22 17.61
N GLU A 166 -4.22 -15.27 16.88
CA GLU A 166 -3.35 -16.39 16.55
C GLU A 166 -2.13 -15.95 15.72
N HIS A 167 -2.34 -15.07 14.73
CA HIS A 167 -1.25 -14.52 13.94
C HIS A 167 -0.29 -13.66 14.78
N LEU A 168 -0.83 -12.81 15.67
CA LEU A 168 -0.04 -11.99 16.60
C LEU A 168 0.84 -12.86 17.51
N ILE A 169 0.28 -13.96 18.02
CA ILE A 169 0.99 -14.97 18.83
C ILE A 169 2.11 -15.62 18.01
N ALA A 170 1.79 -16.12 16.81
CA ALA A 170 2.73 -16.87 15.99
C ALA A 170 3.94 -16.03 15.56
N VAL A 171 3.72 -14.78 15.15
CA VAL A 171 4.79 -13.89 14.67
C VAL A 171 5.72 -13.45 15.80
N ASN A 172 5.18 -13.17 16.99
CA ASN A 172 5.98 -12.69 18.11
C ASN A 172 6.51 -13.80 19.03
N GLY A 173 6.08 -15.05 18.85
CA GLY A 173 6.39 -16.14 19.77
C GLY A 173 5.80 -15.94 21.18
N TRP A 174 4.71 -15.19 21.28
CA TRP A 174 4.06 -14.88 22.56
C TRP A 174 3.17 -16.02 23.04
N ASN A 175 2.94 -16.11 24.35
CA ASN A 175 1.82 -16.90 24.86
C ASN A 175 0.51 -16.10 24.78
N SER A 176 -0.63 -16.80 24.87
CA SER A 176 -1.96 -16.17 24.73
C SER A 176 -2.24 -15.12 25.80
N HIS A 177 -1.67 -15.24 27.01
CA HIS A 177 -1.83 -14.24 28.06
C HIS A 177 -1.14 -12.93 27.71
N THR A 178 0.10 -13.01 27.23
CA THR A 178 0.90 -11.85 26.80
C THR A 178 0.23 -11.13 25.63
N ALA A 179 -0.23 -11.88 24.62
CA ALA A 179 -0.90 -11.30 23.47
C ALA A 179 -2.23 -10.62 23.82
N ARG A 180 -3.00 -11.18 24.75
CA ARG A 180 -4.24 -10.55 25.25
C ARG A 180 -3.94 -9.30 26.07
N GLY A 181 -2.94 -9.34 26.94
CA GLY A 181 -2.46 -8.16 27.67
C GLY A 181 -2.06 -7.02 26.73
N HIS A 182 -1.29 -7.32 25.67
CA HIS A 182 -0.95 -6.35 24.64
C HIS A 182 -2.18 -5.73 23.96
N ILE A 183 -3.18 -6.55 23.63
CA ILE A 183 -4.43 -6.06 23.04
C ILE A 183 -5.15 -5.13 24.03
N ASP A 184 -5.28 -5.53 25.29
CA ASP A 184 -5.94 -4.73 26.32
C ASP A 184 -5.23 -3.38 26.53
N ASP A 185 -3.90 -3.37 26.62
CA ASP A 185 -3.08 -2.16 26.72
C ASP A 185 -3.28 -1.25 25.50
N ALA A 186 -3.34 -1.81 24.30
CA ALA A 186 -3.60 -1.05 23.07
C ALA A 186 -4.98 -0.41 23.07
N PHE A 187 -6.01 -1.10 23.56
CA PHE A 187 -7.36 -0.54 23.71
C PHE A 187 -7.43 0.54 24.79
N GLN A 188 -6.73 0.39 25.91
CA GLN A 188 -6.64 1.43 26.94
C GLN A 188 -5.97 2.70 26.39
N LEU A 189 -4.84 2.54 25.69
CA LEU A 189 -4.15 3.65 25.04
C LEU A 189 -5.05 4.33 24.00
N TRP A 190 -5.79 3.55 23.20
CA TRP A 190 -6.76 4.06 22.25
C TRP A 190 -7.86 4.89 22.93
N GLN A 191 -8.42 4.41 24.05
CA GLN A 191 -9.43 5.16 24.81
C GLN A 191 -8.87 6.51 25.30
N THR A 192 -7.66 6.51 25.90
CA THR A 192 -7.01 7.73 26.37
C THR A 192 -6.78 8.72 25.23
N ARG A 193 -6.25 8.28 24.08
CA ARG A 193 -5.97 9.19 22.96
C ARG A 193 -7.24 9.65 22.25
N SER A 194 -8.31 8.84 22.25
CA SER A 194 -9.59 9.18 21.64
C SER A 194 -10.40 10.22 22.43
N ALA A 195 -9.95 10.59 23.63
CA ALA A 195 -10.47 11.73 24.38
C ALA A 195 -10.01 13.09 23.80
N SER A 196 -9.22 13.09 22.72
CA SER A 196 -8.67 14.28 22.10
C SER A 196 -8.78 14.25 20.58
N ASP A 197 -8.86 15.45 20.03
CA ASP A 197 -8.76 15.70 18.60
C ASP A 197 -7.31 15.91 18.21
N TRP A 198 -6.85 15.12 17.24
CA TRP A 198 -5.48 15.19 16.77
C TRP A 198 -5.40 15.99 15.47
N THR A 199 -4.28 16.65 15.23
CA THR A 199 -3.92 17.25 13.94
C THR A 199 -2.90 16.35 13.23
N LEU A 200 -2.90 16.33 11.90
CA LEU A 200 -2.07 15.44 11.10
C LEU A 200 -0.84 16.17 10.55
N ASP A 201 0.34 15.61 10.79
CA ASP A 201 1.63 16.05 10.24
C ASP A 201 2.23 14.95 9.36
N ILE A 202 2.33 15.26 8.05
CA ILE A 202 2.91 14.41 7.01
C ILE A 202 4.03 15.14 6.25
N THR A 203 4.67 16.13 6.88
CA THR A 203 5.74 16.93 6.25
C THR A 203 6.91 16.08 5.75
N MET A 204 7.07 14.86 6.29
CA MET A 204 7.97 13.80 5.77
C MET A 204 7.81 13.54 4.25
N LEU A 205 6.61 13.73 3.68
CA LEU A 205 6.33 13.44 2.27
C LEU A 205 6.59 14.64 1.36
N THR A 206 6.31 15.85 1.81
CA THR A 206 6.50 17.06 0.99
C THR A 206 7.97 17.31 0.65
N ALA A 207 8.88 16.85 1.50
CA ALA A 207 10.32 16.97 1.32
C ALA A 207 10.89 16.16 0.13
N VAL A 208 10.14 15.21 -0.45
CA VAL A 208 10.59 14.38 -1.60
C VAL A 208 9.86 14.68 -2.90
N GLY A 209 9.29 15.88 -3.02
CA GLY A 209 8.57 16.29 -4.23
C GLY A 209 7.21 15.58 -4.39
N ILE A 210 6.65 15.03 -3.32
CA ILE A 210 5.26 14.58 -3.27
C ILE A 210 4.41 15.77 -2.86
N SER A 211 3.51 16.18 -3.75
CA SER A 211 2.55 17.24 -3.46
C SER A 211 1.49 16.69 -2.50
N ALA A 212 1.64 17.01 -1.21
CA ALA A 212 0.60 16.74 -0.23
C ALA A 212 -0.46 17.86 -0.27
N ALA A 213 -1.72 17.48 -0.41
CA ALA A 213 -2.84 18.35 -0.09
C ALA A 213 -2.81 18.71 1.39
N LYS A 214 -3.41 19.86 1.76
CA LYS A 214 -3.57 20.22 3.16
C LYS A 214 -4.28 19.06 3.89
N PRO A 215 -3.68 18.51 4.96
CA PRO A 215 -4.33 17.45 5.71
C PRO A 215 -5.70 17.90 6.24
N PRO A 216 -6.70 17.01 6.27
CA PRO A 216 -8.00 17.33 6.85
C PRO A 216 -7.87 17.72 8.33
N THR A 217 -8.67 18.68 8.76
CA THR A 217 -8.78 19.11 10.15
C THR A 217 -9.38 18.00 11.01
N ALA A 218 -9.09 18.01 12.32
CA ALA A 218 -9.62 17.00 13.24
C ALA A 218 -11.16 16.87 13.22
N GLU A 219 -11.87 17.97 12.97
CA GLU A 219 -13.33 17.98 12.82
C GLU A 219 -13.78 17.26 11.54
N GLU A 220 -13.16 17.57 10.39
CA GLU A 220 -13.46 16.90 9.12
C GLU A 220 -13.20 15.39 9.21
N ARG A 221 -12.12 14.99 9.91
CA ARG A 221 -11.78 13.59 10.14
C ARG A 221 -12.85 12.85 10.95
N ARG A 222 -13.33 13.46 12.04
CA ARG A 222 -14.42 12.88 12.85
C ARG A 222 -15.70 12.72 12.05
N ARG A 223 -16.07 13.71 11.24
CA ARG A 223 -17.25 13.64 10.39
C ARG A 223 -17.15 12.49 9.39
N ALA A 224 -16.03 12.40 8.66
CA ALA A 224 -15.80 11.30 7.72
C ALA A 224 -15.83 9.92 8.39
N ALA A 225 -15.25 9.80 9.59
CA ALA A 225 -15.30 8.55 10.34
C ALA A 225 -16.71 8.16 10.79
N ALA A 226 -17.52 9.13 11.23
CA ALA A 226 -18.91 8.89 11.60
C ALA A 226 -19.75 8.43 10.40
N GLU A 227 -19.54 9.03 9.22
CA GLU A 227 -20.20 8.63 7.98
C GLU A 227 -19.87 7.19 7.60
N ILE A 228 -18.58 6.82 7.55
CA ILE A 228 -18.11 5.46 7.21
C ILE A 228 -18.61 4.40 8.19
N LEU A 229 -18.64 4.72 9.49
CA LEU A 229 -19.16 3.78 10.50
C LEU A 229 -20.68 3.62 10.44
N SER A 230 -21.39 4.65 9.99
CA SER A 230 -22.85 4.64 9.87
C SER A 230 -23.36 3.96 8.60
N SER A 231 -22.56 3.92 7.53
CA SER A 231 -23.01 3.44 6.24
C SER A 231 -23.13 1.92 6.16
N ASN A 232 -22.52 1.14 7.06
CA ASN A 232 -22.44 -0.35 7.02
C ASN A 232 -21.90 -0.97 5.71
N ASP A 233 -21.81 -0.21 4.61
CA ASP A 233 -21.35 -0.60 3.28
C ASP A 233 -19.81 -0.54 3.14
N ASP A 234 -19.11 0.19 4.03
CA ASP A 234 -17.68 0.51 3.88
C ASP A 234 -16.73 -0.14 4.89
N LEU A 235 -17.13 -1.25 5.50
CA LEU A 235 -16.16 -2.15 6.14
C LEU A 235 -15.31 -2.92 5.10
N HIS A 236 -15.31 -2.54 3.81
CA HIS A 236 -14.48 -3.09 2.73
C HIS A 236 -13.43 -2.10 2.18
N LEU A 237 -12.73 -1.34 3.04
CA LEU A 237 -11.66 -0.41 2.61
C LEU A 237 -10.34 -1.07 2.13
N ALA A 238 -10.34 -2.36 1.81
CA ALA A 238 -9.47 -2.89 0.78
C ALA A 238 -10.31 -2.98 -0.48
N ALA A 239 -10.46 -1.89 -1.23
CA ALA A 239 -10.85 -2.02 -2.63
C ALA A 239 -9.78 -2.90 -3.27
N GLU A 240 -10.14 -4.16 -3.53
CA GLU A 240 -9.34 -5.09 -4.29
C GLU A 240 -8.85 -4.35 -5.55
N PRO A 241 -7.58 -4.49 -5.96
CA PRO A 241 -7.26 -4.17 -7.35
C PRO A 241 -8.26 -4.93 -8.22
N PRO A 242 -8.80 -4.32 -9.29
CA PRO A 242 -9.77 -5.00 -10.15
C PRO A 242 -9.22 -6.39 -10.49
N PRO A 243 -10.05 -7.45 -10.42
CA PRO A 243 -9.57 -8.81 -10.64
C PRO A 243 -8.80 -8.82 -11.95
N VAL A 244 -7.52 -9.17 -11.87
CA VAL A 244 -6.77 -9.53 -13.07
C VAL A 244 -7.50 -10.75 -13.61
N PRO A 245 -8.03 -10.75 -14.85
CA PRO A 245 -8.74 -11.91 -15.37
C PRO A 245 -7.86 -13.14 -15.21
N GLU A 246 -8.31 -14.10 -14.40
CA GLU A 246 -7.47 -15.18 -13.88
C GLU A 246 -6.99 -16.15 -14.97
N VAL A 247 -7.54 -16.08 -16.18
CA VAL A 247 -7.01 -16.76 -17.36
C VAL A 247 -7.33 -15.89 -18.56
N LEU A 248 -6.30 -15.39 -19.26
CA LEU A 248 -6.52 -14.79 -20.58
C LEU A 248 -7.08 -15.89 -21.50
N PRO A 249 -8.12 -15.60 -22.29
CA PRO A 249 -8.68 -16.60 -23.19
C PRO A 249 -7.59 -17.18 -24.10
N PRO A 250 -7.68 -18.47 -24.50
CA PRO A 250 -6.78 -19.02 -25.50
C PRO A 250 -6.90 -18.26 -26.82
N ALA A 251 -5.93 -18.42 -27.72
CA ALA A 251 -5.99 -17.77 -29.03
C ALA A 251 -7.29 -18.13 -29.77
N GLY A 252 -8.01 -17.12 -30.26
CA GLY A 252 -9.35 -17.30 -30.82
C GLY A 252 -10.02 -16.01 -31.29
N TRP A 253 -11.19 -16.15 -31.91
CA TRP A 253 -12.06 -15.03 -32.28
C TRP A 253 -12.99 -14.66 -31.13
N TYR A 254 -13.01 -13.38 -30.78
CA TYR A 254 -13.81 -12.81 -29.69
C TYR A 254 -14.40 -11.47 -30.11
N GLU A 255 -15.42 -10.97 -29.40
CA GLU A 255 -16.00 -9.65 -29.69
C GLU A 255 -14.92 -8.55 -29.57
N ASP A 256 -14.90 -7.62 -30.53
CA ASP A 256 -13.86 -6.58 -30.57
C ASP A 256 -14.03 -5.63 -29.37
N PRO A 257 -13.05 -5.53 -28.46
CA PRO A 257 -13.14 -4.66 -27.29
C PRO A 257 -13.18 -3.17 -27.64
N THR A 258 -12.83 -2.78 -28.87
CA THR A 258 -12.98 -1.39 -29.34
C THR A 258 -14.41 -1.10 -29.83
N GLY A 259 -15.20 -2.14 -30.10
CA GLY A 259 -16.54 -2.02 -30.69
C GLY A 259 -16.53 -1.58 -32.16
N GLU A 260 -15.37 -1.49 -32.81
CA GLU A 260 -15.25 -1.06 -34.22
C GLU A 260 -15.63 -2.19 -35.19
N HIS A 261 -15.42 -3.44 -34.78
CA HIS A 261 -15.75 -4.64 -35.56
C HIS A 261 -16.56 -5.64 -34.73
N ARG A 262 -17.22 -6.60 -35.40
CA ARG A 262 -18.03 -7.60 -34.69
C ARG A 262 -17.15 -8.64 -34.01
N TRP A 263 -16.08 -9.07 -34.68
CA TRP A 263 -15.11 -10.03 -34.16
C TRP A 263 -13.68 -9.54 -34.39
N ARG A 264 -12.80 -9.85 -33.45
CA ARG A 264 -11.35 -9.61 -33.55
C ARG A 264 -10.58 -10.82 -33.05
N TRP A 265 -9.42 -11.08 -33.66
CA TRP A 265 -8.58 -12.21 -33.27
C TRP A 265 -7.66 -11.84 -32.10
N TRP A 266 -7.75 -12.61 -31.02
CA TRP A 266 -6.87 -12.63 -29.86
C TRP A 266 -5.83 -13.74 -30.01
N ASP A 267 -4.53 -13.43 -29.84
CA ASP A 267 -3.45 -14.41 -30.02
C ASP A 267 -3.00 -15.13 -28.74
N GLY A 268 -3.71 -14.91 -27.63
CA GLY A 268 -3.31 -15.38 -26.30
C GLY A 268 -2.63 -14.31 -25.45
N ASN A 269 -2.22 -13.18 -26.04
CA ASN A 269 -1.50 -12.12 -25.33
C ASN A 269 -1.89 -10.68 -25.77
N THR A 270 -2.28 -10.46 -27.02
CA THR A 270 -2.78 -9.19 -27.55
C THR A 270 -3.86 -9.37 -28.61
N TRP A 271 -4.67 -8.33 -28.82
CA TRP A 271 -5.55 -8.24 -29.98
C TRP A 271 -4.75 -7.93 -31.24
N THR A 272 -4.97 -8.70 -32.30
CA THR A 272 -4.26 -8.54 -33.58
C THR A 272 -5.02 -7.60 -34.51
N ALA A 273 -4.49 -7.35 -35.71
CA ALA A 273 -5.19 -6.55 -36.73
C ALA A 273 -6.25 -7.34 -37.53
N HIS A 274 -6.42 -8.65 -37.27
CA HIS A 274 -7.40 -9.46 -37.98
C HIS A 274 -8.79 -9.27 -37.37
N VAL A 275 -9.75 -8.87 -38.20
CA VAL A 275 -11.13 -8.53 -37.83
C VAL A 275 -12.12 -9.26 -38.74
N GLY A 276 -13.34 -9.52 -38.26
CA GLY A 276 -14.41 -10.23 -38.96
C GLY A 276 -15.81 -9.88 -38.47
#